data_AF-A0AAU6FTQ8-F1
#
_entry.id   AF-A0AAU6FTQ8-F1
#
_cell.length_a   1.000
_cell.length_b   1.000
_cell.length_c   1.000
_cell.angle_alpha   90.00
_cell.angle_beta   90.00
_cell.angle_gamma   90.00
#
_symmetry.space_group_name_H-M   'P 1'
#
loop_
_entity.id
_entity.type
_entity.pdbx_description
1 polymer ?
#
loop_
_entity_poly.entity_id
_entity_poly.type
_entity_poly.pdbx_seq_one_letter_code
_entity_poly.pdbx_strand_id
1 'polypeptide(L)'
;MAGPHLRSDDPAVRVAATLAAVRLRVPGAPGLVLRLMDELPEEAASLSLTPLGVPGAVVSAAAEVFGAAAEPVARRVAARPRAEWLDALLPFPALAAACAGDLVRLLPASAGVLASLGPAAGPDAARALWTHAAAGDLAAALALARVDGDTEPALRAVRALPDAPERRRAAVLVASELGPPAAPLLPLLEERLRAPARESRADAAAAIWRVTGSAHDMAPVIADQLTRRADRHEPQLGALRTLVAMRLLPEGARPAVEHIAASPRRVVGGFLCDGSPHPDLAVRRAARELLALTG
;
A
#
# COMPACT_ATOMS: atom_id res chain seq x y z
N MET A 1 -5.44 24.04 -23.80
CA MET A 1 -6.04 25.17 -23.05
C MET A 1 -6.16 24.78 -21.59
N ALA A 2 -5.52 25.50 -20.68
CA ALA A 2 -5.72 25.27 -19.25
C ALA A 2 -7.13 25.73 -18.86
N GLY A 3 -7.97 24.81 -18.37
CA GLY A 3 -9.34 25.12 -17.95
C GLY A 3 -9.37 26.13 -16.79
N PRO A 4 -10.48 26.87 -16.61
CA PRO A 4 -10.61 27.93 -15.60
C PRO A 4 -10.29 27.45 -14.16
N HIS A 5 -10.52 26.18 -13.87
CA HIS A 5 -10.27 25.59 -12.55
C HIS A 5 -8.79 25.48 -12.16
N LEU A 6 -7.86 25.41 -13.12
CA LEU A 6 -6.41 25.37 -12.83
C LEU A 6 -5.85 26.73 -12.38
N ARG A 7 -6.64 27.80 -12.53
CA ARG A 7 -6.32 29.17 -12.12
C ARG A 7 -7.28 29.71 -11.06
N SER A 8 -8.08 28.83 -10.45
CA SER A 8 -8.99 29.21 -9.37
C SER A 8 -8.19 29.84 -8.22
N ASP A 9 -8.70 30.88 -7.57
CA ASP A 9 -8.06 31.44 -6.37
C ASP A 9 -8.15 30.46 -5.18
N ASP A 10 -9.16 29.58 -5.18
CA ASP A 10 -9.31 28.50 -4.22
C ASP A 10 -8.27 27.38 -4.44
N PRO A 11 -7.34 27.14 -3.48
CA PRO A 11 -6.35 26.07 -3.56
C PRO A 11 -6.97 24.68 -3.69
N ALA A 12 -8.11 24.41 -3.06
CA ALA A 12 -8.78 23.10 -3.13
C ALA A 12 -9.20 22.77 -4.57
N VAL A 13 -9.75 23.76 -5.27
CA VAL A 13 -10.16 23.63 -6.68
C VAL A 13 -8.94 23.41 -7.57
N ARG A 14 -7.82 24.11 -7.32
CA ARG A 14 -6.56 23.88 -8.07
C ARG A 14 -6.00 22.49 -7.84
N VAL A 15 -5.98 22.00 -6.60
CA VAL A 15 -5.54 20.65 -6.23
C VAL A 15 -6.40 19.62 -6.97
N ALA A 16 -7.73 19.72 -6.88
CA ALA A 16 -8.66 18.80 -7.53
C ALA A 16 -8.54 18.83 -9.07
N ALA A 17 -8.41 20.01 -9.67
CA ALA A 17 -8.23 20.16 -11.12
C ALA A 17 -6.89 19.58 -11.58
N THR A 18 -5.82 19.74 -10.80
CA THR A 18 -4.51 19.16 -11.09
C THR A 18 -4.54 17.64 -10.96
N LEU A 19 -5.19 17.10 -9.93
CA LEU A 19 -5.39 15.66 -9.77
C LEU A 19 -6.13 15.06 -10.97
N ALA A 20 -7.22 15.71 -11.40
CA ALA A 20 -7.97 15.30 -12.58
C ALA A 20 -7.09 15.32 -13.85
N ALA A 21 -6.29 16.37 -14.04
CA ALA A 21 -5.36 16.46 -15.17
C ALA A 21 -4.30 15.34 -15.17
N VAL A 22 -3.74 15.02 -13.99
CA VAL A 22 -2.81 13.90 -13.81
C VAL A 22 -3.47 12.58 -14.20
N ARG A 23 -4.65 12.28 -13.65
CA ARG A 23 -5.36 11.02 -13.88
C ARG A 23 -5.83 10.84 -15.32
N LEU A 24 -6.21 11.93 -15.99
CA LEU A 24 -6.55 11.94 -17.41
C LEU A 24 -5.32 11.97 -18.33
N ARG A 25 -4.10 11.93 -17.78
CA ARG A 25 -2.84 11.99 -18.54
C ARG A 25 -2.76 13.20 -19.47
N VAL A 26 -3.28 14.35 -19.02
CA VAL A 26 -3.24 15.58 -19.80
C VAL A 26 -1.78 15.95 -20.07
N PRO A 27 -1.39 16.25 -21.33
CA PRO A 27 -0.03 16.67 -21.65
C PRO A 27 0.42 17.86 -20.78
N GLY A 28 1.60 17.74 -20.16
CA GLY A 28 2.15 18.77 -19.27
C GLY A 28 1.64 18.72 -17.82
N ALA A 29 0.83 17.74 -17.42
CA ALA A 29 0.35 17.60 -16.05
C ALA A 29 1.47 17.58 -14.98
N PRO A 30 2.64 16.92 -15.17
CA PRO A 30 3.74 17.02 -14.20
C PRO A 30 4.21 18.46 -13.93
N GLY A 31 4.15 19.33 -14.94
CA GLY A 31 4.46 20.75 -14.77
C GLY A 31 3.41 21.51 -13.93
N LEU A 32 2.14 21.10 -14.00
CA LEU A 32 1.09 21.62 -13.12
C LEU A 32 1.34 21.19 -11.67
N VAL A 33 1.77 19.95 -11.45
CA VAL A 33 2.12 19.45 -10.11
C VAL A 33 3.27 20.23 -9.51
N LEU A 34 4.35 20.45 -10.26
CA LEU A 34 5.49 21.24 -9.81
C LEU A 34 5.08 22.67 -9.43
N ARG A 35 4.26 23.31 -10.26
CA ARG A 35 3.72 24.64 -9.97
C ARG A 35 2.87 24.63 -8.69
N LEU A 36 2.02 23.63 -8.53
CA LEU A 36 1.20 23.46 -7.33
C LEU A 36 2.08 23.31 -6.07
N MET A 37 3.19 22.56 -6.17
CA MET A 37 4.17 22.42 -5.07
C MET A 37 4.89 23.73 -4.72
N ASP A 38 5.08 24.62 -5.71
CA ASP A 38 5.68 25.95 -5.51
C ASP A 38 4.69 26.95 -4.91
N GLU A 39 3.42 26.86 -5.31
CA GLU A 39 2.37 27.82 -4.93
C GLU A 39 1.71 27.52 -3.58
N LEU A 40 1.67 26.25 -3.15
CA LEU A 40 1.01 25.90 -1.90
C LEU A 40 1.91 26.23 -0.70
N PRO A 41 1.47 27.13 0.20
CA PRO A 41 2.23 27.42 1.41
C PRO A 41 2.36 26.16 2.27
N GLU A 42 3.43 26.09 3.05
CA GLU A 42 3.69 24.96 3.97
C GLU A 42 2.50 24.67 4.89
N GLU A 43 1.77 25.72 5.26
CA GLU A 43 0.58 25.66 6.11
C GLU A 43 -0.65 25.06 5.40
N ALA A 44 -0.71 25.10 4.06
CA ALA A 44 -1.81 24.53 3.28
C ALA A 44 -1.77 23.00 3.23
N ALA A 45 -0.66 22.36 3.58
CA ALA A 45 -0.57 20.91 3.75
C ALA A 45 -1.45 20.43 4.93
N SER A 46 -1.72 21.29 5.90
CA SER A 46 -2.55 21.03 7.08
C SER A 46 -4.04 21.33 6.85
N LEU A 47 -4.39 22.00 5.74
CA LEU A 47 -5.78 22.27 5.41
C LEU A 47 -6.42 20.95 4.96
N SER A 48 -7.16 20.30 5.87
CA SER A 48 -8.07 19.19 5.58
C SER A 48 -9.23 19.66 4.69
N LEU A 49 -8.91 19.98 3.44
CA LEU A 49 -9.87 20.43 2.42
C LEU A 49 -10.51 19.20 1.79
N THR A 50 -11.34 18.47 2.55
CA THR A 50 -11.95 17.19 2.12
C THR A 50 -10.90 16.10 1.77
N PRO A 51 -11.27 14.82 1.66
CA PRO A 51 -10.33 13.76 1.26
C PRO A 51 -9.67 13.96 -0.11
N LEU A 52 -10.19 14.89 -0.93
CA LEU A 52 -9.74 15.18 -2.30
C LEU A 52 -8.74 16.36 -2.38
N GLY A 53 -8.51 17.07 -1.28
CA GLY A 53 -7.75 18.33 -1.26
C GLY A 53 -6.34 18.22 -0.67
N VAL A 54 -5.85 17.03 -0.33
CA VAL A 54 -4.50 16.90 0.23
C VAL A 54 -3.48 16.98 -0.91
N PRO A 55 -2.56 17.96 -0.89
CA PRO A 55 -1.56 18.13 -1.95
C PRO A 55 -0.74 16.86 -2.22
N GLY A 56 -0.50 16.05 -1.19
CA GLY A 56 0.18 14.76 -1.31
C GLY A 56 -0.46 13.78 -2.28
N ALA A 57 -1.79 13.74 -2.37
CA ALA A 57 -2.49 12.87 -3.31
C ALA A 57 -2.13 13.19 -4.77
N VAL A 58 -1.93 14.46 -5.11
CA VAL A 58 -1.53 14.90 -6.46
C VAL A 58 -0.12 14.46 -6.79
N VAL A 59 0.82 14.61 -5.84
CA VAL A 59 2.22 14.26 -6.01
C VAL A 59 2.38 12.75 -6.18
N SER A 60 1.75 11.95 -5.31
CA SER A 60 1.76 10.48 -5.40
C SER A 60 1.08 9.99 -6.68
N ALA A 61 -0.05 10.60 -7.06
CA ALA A 61 -0.72 10.28 -8.33
C ALA A 61 0.16 10.56 -9.55
N ALA A 62 0.97 11.61 -9.53
CA ALA A 62 1.86 11.93 -10.63
C ALA A 62 2.93 10.85 -10.80
N ALA A 63 3.59 10.45 -9.70
CA ALA A 63 4.57 9.37 -9.69
C ALA A 63 3.96 8.05 -10.21
N GLU A 64 2.76 7.70 -9.75
CA GLU A 64 2.05 6.50 -10.17
C GLU A 64 1.68 6.52 -11.67
N VAL A 65 1.06 7.60 -12.15
CA VAL A 65 0.47 7.66 -13.50
C VAL A 65 1.52 7.83 -14.59
N PHE A 66 2.57 8.61 -14.32
CA PHE A 66 3.59 8.98 -15.30
C PHE A 66 4.90 8.19 -15.15
N GLY A 67 5.08 7.42 -14.06
CA GLY A 67 6.28 6.63 -13.83
C GLY A 67 7.55 7.47 -13.99
N ALA A 68 8.47 7.03 -14.84
CA ALA A 68 9.72 7.76 -15.11
C ALA A 68 9.53 9.22 -15.54
N ALA A 69 8.45 9.56 -16.24
CA ALA A 69 8.19 10.94 -16.66
C ALA A 69 7.83 11.89 -15.49
N ALA A 70 7.51 11.35 -14.31
CA ALA A 70 7.33 12.12 -13.08
C ALA A 70 8.63 12.34 -12.29
N GLU A 71 9.80 11.93 -12.80
CA GLU A 71 11.09 12.14 -12.13
C GLU A 71 11.32 13.60 -11.68
N PRO A 72 10.96 14.65 -12.44
CA PRO A 72 11.09 16.04 -11.95
C PRO A 72 10.30 16.31 -10.66
N VAL A 73 9.12 15.71 -10.52
CA VAL A 73 8.29 15.80 -9.31
C VAL A 73 8.99 15.07 -8.16
N ALA A 74 9.48 13.85 -8.39
CA ALA A 74 10.21 13.08 -7.37
C ALA A 74 11.50 13.77 -6.93
N ARG A 75 12.26 14.37 -7.85
CA ARG A 75 13.46 15.18 -7.52
C ARG A 75 13.10 16.36 -6.63
N ARG A 76 11.96 17.01 -6.87
CA ARG A 76 11.48 18.10 -6.02
C ARG A 76 11.17 17.61 -4.61
N VAL A 77 10.51 16.45 -4.49
CA VAL A 77 10.24 15.82 -3.19
C VAL A 77 11.54 15.45 -2.48
N ALA A 78 12.51 14.84 -3.17
CA ALA A 78 13.79 14.45 -2.58
C ALA A 78 14.61 15.66 -2.11
N ALA A 79 14.52 16.80 -2.81
CA ALA A 79 15.21 18.02 -2.40
C ALA A 79 14.61 18.69 -1.15
N ARG A 80 13.33 18.44 -0.86
CA ARG A 80 12.61 18.96 0.31
C ARG A 80 11.57 17.93 0.79
N PRO A 81 12.01 16.82 1.43
CA PRO A 81 11.11 15.77 1.82
C PRO A 81 10.06 16.27 2.82
N ARG A 82 8.81 15.87 2.61
CA ARG A 82 7.67 16.16 3.51
C ARG A 82 6.85 14.90 3.67
N ALA A 83 6.32 14.67 4.88
CA ALA A 83 5.60 13.45 5.23
C ALA A 83 4.49 13.10 4.23
N GLU A 84 3.74 14.09 3.78
CA GLU A 84 2.63 13.96 2.84
C GLU A 84 3.05 13.65 1.40
N TRP A 85 4.33 13.78 1.05
CA TRP A 85 4.85 13.57 -0.31
C TRP A 85 5.72 12.32 -0.45
N LEU A 86 6.03 11.64 0.65
CA LEU A 86 7.04 10.58 0.68
C LEU A 86 6.73 9.42 -0.27
N ASP A 87 5.46 9.07 -0.43
CA ASP A 87 5.05 7.96 -1.31
C ASP A 87 5.45 8.18 -2.78
N ALA A 88 5.61 9.44 -3.20
CA ALA A 88 6.08 9.77 -4.54
C ALA A 88 7.53 9.36 -4.80
N LEU A 89 8.31 9.06 -3.75
CA LEU A 89 9.68 8.56 -3.86
C LEU A 89 9.76 7.04 -4.01
N LEU A 90 8.70 6.28 -3.70
CA LEU A 90 8.70 4.81 -3.79
C LEU A 90 9.11 4.27 -5.18
N PRO A 91 8.68 4.89 -6.31
CA PRO A 91 9.12 4.45 -7.63
C PRO A 91 10.55 4.89 -8.02
N PHE A 92 11.22 5.71 -7.19
CA PHE A 92 12.50 6.35 -7.49
C PHE A 92 13.57 6.05 -6.41
N PRO A 93 14.01 4.79 -6.27
CA PRO A 93 14.89 4.37 -5.18
C PRO A 93 16.23 5.13 -5.15
N ALA A 94 16.78 5.53 -6.31
CA ALA A 94 18.01 6.32 -6.36
C ALA A 94 17.84 7.71 -5.72
N LEU A 95 16.68 8.36 -5.91
CA LEU A 95 16.40 9.66 -5.30
C LEU A 95 16.13 9.52 -3.81
N ALA A 96 15.35 8.50 -3.42
CA ALA A 96 15.10 8.20 -2.00
C ALA A 96 16.39 7.89 -1.23
N ALA A 97 17.33 7.13 -1.83
CA ALA A 97 18.63 6.85 -1.23
C ALA A 97 19.48 8.11 -1.08
N ALA A 98 19.46 9.01 -2.07
CA ALA A 98 20.21 10.27 -2.01
C ALA A 98 19.75 11.22 -0.89
N CYS A 99 18.49 11.13 -0.45
CA CYS A 99 17.93 11.91 0.66
C CYS A 99 17.65 11.07 1.92
N ALA A 100 18.27 9.88 2.08
CA ALA A 100 17.98 8.98 3.20
C ALA A 100 18.19 9.63 4.58
N GLY A 101 19.19 10.50 4.72
CA GLY A 101 19.44 11.25 5.95
C GLY A 101 18.29 12.19 6.35
N ASP A 102 17.63 12.81 5.37
CA ASP A 102 16.45 13.65 5.62
C ASP A 102 15.22 12.79 5.91
N LEU A 103 15.09 11.64 5.25
CA LEU A 103 14.03 10.67 5.54
C LEU A 103 14.11 10.19 6.99
N VAL A 104 15.30 9.94 7.54
CA VAL A 104 15.47 9.56 8.95
C VAL A 104 14.89 10.61 9.91
N ARG A 105 15.01 11.91 9.60
CA ARG A 105 14.45 12.99 10.42
C ARG A 105 12.92 13.04 10.39
N LEU A 106 12.30 12.40 9.41
CA LEU A 106 10.85 12.33 9.21
C LEU A 106 10.22 11.04 9.76
N LEU A 107 10.96 10.25 10.52
CA LEU A 107 10.37 9.10 11.21
C LEU A 107 9.27 9.56 12.20
N PRO A 108 8.16 8.82 12.31
CA PRO A 108 7.92 7.51 11.70
C PRO A 108 7.33 7.54 10.28
N ALA A 109 6.93 8.72 9.77
CA ALA A 109 6.23 8.85 8.49
C ALA A 109 7.03 8.31 7.29
N SER A 110 8.37 8.34 7.36
CA SER A 110 9.26 7.85 6.29
C SER A 110 9.60 6.35 6.35
N ALA A 111 9.11 5.61 7.35
CA ALA A 111 9.49 4.21 7.56
C ALA A 111 9.23 3.34 6.31
N GLY A 112 8.11 3.55 5.62
CA GLY A 112 7.79 2.81 4.39
C GLY A 112 8.75 3.07 3.23
N VAL A 113 9.20 4.32 3.05
CA VAL A 113 10.19 4.67 2.02
C VAL A 113 11.55 4.08 2.37
N LEU A 114 11.98 4.19 3.63
CA LEU A 114 13.22 3.56 4.10
C LEU A 114 13.18 2.04 3.93
N ALA A 115 12.05 1.39 4.23
CA ALA A 115 11.87 -0.04 4.00
C ALA A 115 12.01 -0.41 2.52
N SER A 116 11.50 0.43 1.60
CA SER A 116 11.57 0.20 0.15
C SER A 116 13.00 0.26 -0.40
N LEU A 117 13.89 1.00 0.27
CA LEU A 117 15.31 1.04 -0.05
C LEU A 117 16.06 -0.23 0.40
N GLY A 118 15.54 -0.94 1.39
CA GLY A 118 16.22 -2.07 2.02
C GLY A 118 17.63 -1.67 2.51
N PRO A 119 18.67 -2.49 2.28
CA PRO A 119 20.04 -2.17 2.71
C PRO A 119 20.59 -0.84 2.17
N ALA A 120 20.05 -0.31 1.08
CA ALA A 120 20.48 0.97 0.51
C ALA A 120 20.08 2.18 1.37
N ALA A 121 19.17 2.02 2.35
CA ALA A 121 18.87 3.06 3.34
C ALA A 121 20.09 3.40 4.23
N GLY A 122 21.02 2.46 4.36
CA GLY A 122 22.26 2.63 5.11
C GLY A 122 22.13 2.43 6.63
N PRO A 123 23.27 2.40 7.34
CA PRO A 123 23.31 2.06 8.77
C PRO A 123 22.68 3.12 9.67
N ASP A 124 22.64 4.38 9.22
CA ASP A 124 22.03 5.47 10.00
C ASP A 124 20.51 5.33 10.05
N ALA A 125 19.89 4.93 8.94
CA ALA A 125 18.49 4.59 8.88
C ALA A 125 18.17 3.37 9.74
N ALA A 126 18.99 2.32 9.69
CA ALA A 126 18.82 1.13 10.54
C ALA A 126 18.84 1.50 12.04
N ARG A 127 19.82 2.31 12.49
CA ARG A 127 19.89 2.76 13.90
C ARG A 127 18.66 3.56 14.32
N ALA A 128 18.20 4.49 13.47
CA ALA A 128 17.02 5.29 13.78
C ALA A 128 15.74 4.45 13.82
N LEU A 129 15.56 3.55 12.85
CA LEU A 129 14.45 2.59 12.83
C LEU A 129 14.46 1.69 14.07
N TRP A 130 15.63 1.22 14.50
CA TRP A 130 15.78 0.46 15.73
C TRP A 130 15.32 1.23 16.97
N THR A 131 15.67 2.52 17.09
CA THR A 131 15.19 3.36 18.20
C THR A 131 13.68 3.48 18.23
N HIS A 132 13.04 3.69 17.08
CA HIS A 132 11.57 3.73 16.98
C HIS A 132 10.93 2.37 17.26
N ALA A 133 11.49 1.28 16.72
CA ALA A 133 11.02 -0.08 16.94
C ALA A 133 11.11 -0.48 18.43
N ALA A 134 12.19 -0.07 19.12
CA ALA A 134 12.34 -0.27 20.56
C ALA A 134 11.30 0.50 21.38
N ALA A 135 10.78 1.61 20.86
CA ALA A 135 9.66 2.36 21.42
C ALA A 135 8.28 1.74 21.13
N GLY A 136 8.22 0.60 20.42
CA GLY A 136 6.98 -0.10 20.10
C GLY A 136 6.36 0.28 18.75
N ASP A 137 7.05 1.06 17.92
CA ASP A 137 6.58 1.37 16.57
C ASP A 137 6.71 0.16 15.63
N LEU A 138 5.58 -0.47 15.33
CA LEU A 138 5.52 -1.65 14.48
C LEU A 138 5.93 -1.36 13.03
N ALA A 139 5.64 -0.17 12.50
CA ALA A 139 6.01 0.20 11.14
C ALA A 139 7.53 0.36 11.04
N ALA A 140 8.15 1.00 12.03
CA ALA A 140 9.60 1.08 12.11
C ALA A 140 10.26 -0.29 12.28
N ALA A 141 9.66 -1.18 13.07
CA ALA A 141 10.15 -2.54 13.26
C ALA A 141 10.11 -3.39 11.97
N LEU A 142 9.05 -3.25 11.17
CA LEU A 142 8.95 -3.89 9.86
C LEU A 142 9.92 -3.29 8.84
N ALA A 143 10.08 -1.97 8.86
CA ALA A 143 11.05 -1.28 8.01
C ALA A 143 12.48 -1.71 8.34
N LEU A 144 12.81 -1.83 9.63
CA LEU A 144 14.11 -2.31 10.10
C LEU A 144 14.42 -3.69 9.52
N ALA A 145 13.49 -4.64 9.64
CA ALA A 145 13.64 -5.98 9.08
C ALA A 145 13.96 -6.00 7.56
N ARG A 146 13.50 -5.00 6.80
CA ARG A 146 13.85 -4.85 5.37
C ARG A 146 15.21 -4.19 5.16
N VAL A 147 15.60 -3.28 6.04
CA VAL A 147 16.85 -2.51 5.94
C VAL A 147 18.06 -3.33 6.38
N ASP A 148 17.97 -4.04 7.51
CA ASP A 148 19.12 -4.76 8.10
C ASP A 148 18.88 -6.26 8.31
N GLY A 149 17.66 -6.75 8.07
CA GLY A 149 17.30 -8.16 8.26
C GLY A 149 16.89 -8.52 9.69
N ASP A 150 16.90 -7.59 10.65
CA ASP A 150 16.50 -7.87 12.03
C ASP A 150 14.97 -7.90 12.18
N THR A 151 14.43 -9.12 12.22
CA THR A 151 12.99 -9.34 12.38
C THR A 151 12.52 -9.34 13.84
N GLU A 152 13.44 -9.46 14.81
CA GLU A 152 13.08 -9.66 16.21
C GLU A 152 12.30 -8.48 16.81
N PRO A 153 12.59 -7.21 16.50
CA PRO A 153 11.78 -6.09 16.96
C PRO A 153 10.32 -6.19 16.53
N ALA A 154 10.02 -6.65 15.32
CA ALA A 154 8.66 -6.81 14.84
C ALA A 154 7.93 -7.94 15.57
N LEU A 155 8.61 -9.08 15.79
CA LEU A 155 8.06 -10.20 16.57
C LEU A 155 7.80 -9.81 18.03
N ARG A 156 8.72 -9.06 18.64
CA ARG A 156 8.60 -8.54 19.99
C ARG A 156 7.42 -7.57 20.12
N ALA A 157 7.25 -6.66 19.16
CA ALA A 157 6.14 -5.73 19.14
C ALA A 157 4.78 -6.47 19.15
N VAL A 158 4.64 -7.55 18.37
CA VAL A 158 3.43 -8.38 18.40
C VAL A 158 3.24 -9.03 19.79
N ARG A 159 4.28 -9.63 20.37
CA ARG A 159 4.21 -10.28 21.69
C ARG A 159 3.84 -9.31 22.82
N ALA A 160 4.27 -8.05 22.71
CA ALA A 160 4.02 -7.00 23.70
C ALA A 160 2.59 -6.45 23.69
N LEU A 161 1.82 -6.69 22.62
CA LEU A 161 0.42 -6.22 22.55
C LEU A 161 -0.44 -6.90 23.62
N PRO A 162 -1.10 -6.13 24.51
CA PRO A 162 -1.83 -6.70 25.64
C PRO A 162 -3.12 -7.42 25.21
N ASP A 163 -3.79 -6.91 24.17
CA ASP A 163 -5.06 -7.44 23.70
C ASP A 163 -4.89 -8.59 22.69
N ALA A 164 -5.64 -9.68 22.88
CA ALA A 164 -5.55 -10.87 22.03
C ALA A 164 -6.05 -10.63 20.59
N PRO A 165 -7.22 -9.99 20.37
CA PRO A 165 -7.63 -9.50 19.05
C PRO A 165 -6.58 -8.65 18.32
N GLU A 166 -6.03 -7.63 18.98
CA GLU A 166 -4.98 -6.78 18.39
C GLU A 166 -3.72 -7.59 18.06
N ARG A 167 -3.28 -8.45 18.99
CA ARG A 167 -2.13 -9.34 18.78
C ARG A 167 -2.30 -10.24 17.57
N ARG A 168 -3.47 -10.84 17.38
CA ARG A 168 -3.77 -11.67 16.19
C ARG A 168 -3.83 -10.84 14.91
N ARG A 169 -4.31 -9.60 14.97
CA ARG A 169 -4.31 -8.69 13.80
C ARG A 169 -2.88 -8.30 13.40
N ALA A 170 -2.06 -7.92 14.38
CA ALA A 170 -0.66 -7.59 14.16
C ALA A 170 0.13 -8.81 13.67
N ALA A 171 -0.17 -10.02 14.19
CA ALA A 171 0.47 -11.24 13.73
C ALA A 171 0.29 -11.51 12.23
N VAL A 172 -0.92 -11.29 11.71
CA VAL A 172 -1.20 -11.39 10.26
C VAL A 172 -0.40 -10.38 9.46
N LEU A 173 -0.34 -9.13 9.92
CA LEU A 173 0.41 -8.07 9.25
C LEU A 173 1.91 -8.43 9.18
N VAL A 174 2.50 -8.76 10.33
CA VAL A 174 3.93 -9.11 10.41
C VAL A 174 4.25 -10.35 9.60
N ALA A 175 3.43 -11.39 9.69
CA ALA A 175 3.63 -12.60 8.89
C ALA A 175 3.49 -12.35 7.38
N SER A 176 2.62 -11.44 6.98
CA SER A 176 2.47 -11.06 5.58
C SER A 176 3.68 -10.32 5.03
N GLU A 177 4.33 -9.49 5.85
CA GLU A 177 5.48 -8.68 5.44
C GLU A 177 6.80 -9.42 5.51
N LEU A 178 6.97 -10.30 6.50
CA LEU A 178 8.23 -11.01 6.74
C LEU A 178 8.30 -12.37 6.03
N GLY A 179 7.19 -13.09 5.88
CA GLY A 179 7.19 -14.45 5.33
C GLY A 179 7.83 -15.46 6.31
N PRO A 180 8.75 -16.36 5.88
CA PRO A 180 9.27 -17.44 6.71
C PRO A 180 9.83 -17.06 8.09
N PRO A 181 10.54 -15.93 8.28
CA PRO A 181 10.98 -15.48 9.61
C PRO A 181 9.86 -15.27 10.64
N ALA A 182 8.61 -15.10 10.18
CA ALA A 182 7.45 -14.99 11.07
C ALA A 182 6.89 -16.34 11.54
N ALA A 183 7.58 -17.46 11.33
CA ALA A 183 7.22 -18.78 11.86
C ALA A 183 6.84 -18.79 13.36
N PRO A 184 7.48 -18.01 14.26
CA PRO A 184 7.07 -17.93 15.66
C PRO A 184 5.64 -17.42 15.88
N LEU A 185 5.01 -16.81 14.88
CA LEU A 185 3.63 -16.30 14.96
C LEU A 185 2.58 -17.31 14.51
N LEU A 186 2.97 -18.49 13.99
CA LEU A 186 2.03 -19.51 13.50
C LEU A 186 0.90 -19.86 14.49
N PRO A 187 1.13 -20.03 15.81
CA PRO A 187 0.04 -20.32 16.74
C PRO A 187 -1.07 -19.25 16.74
N LEU A 188 -0.69 -17.97 16.66
CA LEU A 188 -1.64 -16.85 16.60
C LEU A 188 -2.40 -16.81 15.26
N LEU A 189 -1.72 -17.18 14.17
CA LEU A 189 -2.35 -17.28 12.85
C LEU A 189 -3.35 -18.43 12.79
N GLU A 190 -3.01 -19.59 13.35
CA GLU A 190 -3.91 -20.74 13.44
C GLU A 190 -5.15 -20.45 14.30
N GLU A 191 -5.00 -19.72 15.41
CA GLU A 191 -6.14 -19.22 16.18
C GLU A 191 -7.05 -18.34 15.31
N ARG A 192 -6.47 -17.41 14.54
CA ARG A 192 -7.23 -16.52 13.67
C ARG A 192 -7.86 -17.25 12.48
N LEU A 193 -7.26 -18.35 12.02
CA LEU A 193 -7.82 -19.23 11.00
C LEU A 193 -9.15 -19.88 11.47
N ARG A 194 -9.39 -19.96 12.78
CA ARG A 194 -10.64 -20.46 13.38
C ARG A 194 -11.67 -19.35 13.65
N ALA A 195 -11.40 -18.11 13.24
CA ALA A 195 -12.30 -16.98 13.47
C ALA A 195 -13.66 -17.16 12.76
N PRO A 196 -14.76 -16.61 13.33
CA PRO A 196 -16.08 -16.72 12.73
C PRO A 196 -16.17 -15.96 11.40
N ALA A 197 -15.53 -14.79 11.33
CA ALA A 197 -15.48 -13.96 10.13
C ALA A 197 -14.60 -14.61 9.06
N ARG A 198 -15.17 -14.82 7.87
CA ARG A 198 -14.45 -15.43 6.75
C ARG A 198 -13.22 -14.60 6.34
N GLU A 199 -13.37 -13.28 6.24
CA GLU A 199 -12.28 -12.35 5.87
C GLU A 199 -11.06 -12.57 6.77
N SER A 200 -11.28 -12.62 8.09
CA SER A 200 -10.23 -12.91 9.07
C SER A 200 -9.55 -14.27 8.86
N ARG A 201 -10.29 -15.30 8.41
CA ARG A 201 -9.70 -16.62 8.11
C ARG A 201 -8.86 -16.58 6.85
N ALA A 202 -9.30 -15.88 5.81
CA ALA A 202 -8.56 -15.77 4.56
C ALA A 202 -7.25 -14.99 4.72
N ASP A 203 -7.27 -13.90 5.51
CA ASP A 203 -6.04 -13.17 5.85
C ASP A 203 -5.05 -14.06 6.62
N ALA A 204 -5.56 -14.85 7.58
CA ALA A 204 -4.74 -15.80 8.32
C ALA A 204 -4.18 -16.91 7.41
N ALA A 205 -4.99 -17.46 6.51
CA ALA A 205 -4.56 -18.48 5.55
C ALA A 205 -3.49 -17.93 4.58
N ALA A 206 -3.67 -16.70 4.09
CA ALA A 206 -2.68 -16.02 3.26
C ALA A 206 -1.35 -15.81 4.01
N ALA A 207 -1.41 -15.39 5.28
CA ALA A 207 -0.23 -15.24 6.13
C ALA A 207 0.47 -16.58 6.41
N ILE A 208 -0.28 -17.64 6.75
CA ILE A 208 0.27 -18.99 6.98
C ILE A 208 0.96 -19.50 5.72
N TRP A 209 0.36 -19.30 4.53
CA TRP A 209 1.00 -19.66 3.29
C TRP A 209 2.31 -18.89 3.06
N ARG A 210 2.37 -17.58 3.31
CA ARG A 210 3.62 -16.81 3.16
C ARG A 210 4.72 -17.29 4.10
N VAL A 211 4.35 -17.74 5.29
CA VAL A 211 5.29 -18.27 6.29
C VAL A 211 5.78 -19.67 5.92
N THR A 212 4.87 -20.55 5.46
CA THR A 212 5.14 -21.98 5.32
C THR A 212 5.39 -22.44 3.88
N GLY A 213 4.95 -21.68 2.89
CA GLY A 213 4.90 -22.09 1.49
C GLY A 213 3.79 -23.13 1.17
N SER A 214 3.03 -23.62 2.16
CA SER A 214 2.00 -24.65 1.92
C SER A 214 0.74 -24.06 1.29
N ALA A 215 0.67 -24.08 -0.05
CA ALA A 215 -0.43 -23.47 -0.80
C ALA A 215 -1.70 -24.34 -0.81
N HIS A 216 -1.57 -25.67 -0.83
CA HIS A 216 -2.69 -26.57 -1.11
C HIS A 216 -3.79 -26.51 -0.05
N ASP A 217 -3.42 -26.43 1.23
CA ASP A 217 -4.38 -26.36 2.33
C ASP A 217 -4.98 -24.95 2.49
N MET A 218 -4.22 -23.91 2.11
CA MET A 218 -4.61 -22.51 2.33
C MET A 218 -5.45 -21.95 1.18
N ALA A 219 -5.21 -22.39 -0.07
CA ALA A 219 -5.89 -21.87 -1.24
C ALA A 219 -7.43 -22.03 -1.17
N PRO A 220 -8.01 -23.18 -0.75
CA PRO A 220 -9.46 -23.31 -0.59
C PRO A 220 -10.04 -22.32 0.43
N VAL A 221 -9.35 -22.06 1.54
CA VAL A 221 -9.79 -21.12 2.58
C VAL A 221 -9.80 -19.68 2.06
N ILE A 222 -8.76 -19.30 1.30
CA ILE A 222 -8.67 -17.98 0.66
C ILE A 222 -9.76 -17.83 -0.40
N ALA A 223 -9.98 -18.88 -1.20
CA ALA A 223 -10.92 -18.87 -2.30
C ALA A 223 -12.39 -18.81 -1.85
N ASP A 224 -12.72 -19.31 -0.65
CA ASP A 224 -14.05 -19.15 -0.04
C ASP A 224 -14.48 -17.66 0.04
N GLN A 225 -13.55 -16.70 0.15
CA GLN A 225 -13.87 -15.26 0.11
C GLN A 225 -14.50 -14.83 -1.21
N LEU A 226 -14.07 -15.43 -2.32
CA LEU A 226 -14.45 -14.99 -3.66
C LEU A 226 -15.89 -15.39 -4.00
N THR A 227 -16.48 -16.33 -3.24
CA THR A 227 -17.82 -16.84 -3.48
C THR A 227 -18.93 -15.85 -3.10
N ARG A 228 -18.63 -14.76 -2.38
CA ARG A 228 -19.62 -13.72 -2.04
C ARG A 228 -19.89 -12.76 -3.21
N ARG A 229 -21.15 -12.70 -3.63
CA ARG A 229 -21.64 -11.75 -4.65
C ARG A 229 -21.87 -10.33 -4.12
N ALA A 230 -22.01 -10.16 -2.80
CA ALA A 230 -22.37 -8.88 -2.18
C ALA A 230 -21.19 -8.27 -1.40
N ASP A 231 -20.70 -7.15 -1.94
CA ASP A 231 -20.35 -5.91 -1.21
C ASP A 231 -18.92 -5.52 -0.82
N ARG A 232 -17.83 -6.24 -1.10
CA ARG A 232 -16.48 -5.70 -0.76
C ARG A 232 -15.38 -6.01 -1.76
N HIS A 233 -14.82 -4.96 -2.38
CA HIS A 233 -13.73 -5.06 -3.35
C HIS A 233 -12.37 -5.39 -2.71
N GLU A 234 -12.12 -4.87 -1.51
CA GLU A 234 -10.80 -4.97 -0.88
C GLU A 234 -10.48 -6.39 -0.37
N PRO A 235 -11.39 -7.11 0.32
CA PRO A 235 -11.17 -8.52 0.66
C PRO A 235 -11.01 -9.42 -0.57
N GLN A 236 -11.73 -9.12 -1.66
CA GLN A 236 -11.61 -9.87 -2.92
C GLN A 236 -10.26 -9.63 -3.59
N LEU A 237 -9.77 -8.38 -3.61
CA LEU A 237 -8.46 -8.06 -4.19
C LEU A 237 -7.33 -8.76 -3.45
N GLY A 238 -7.35 -8.77 -2.11
CA GLY A 238 -6.36 -9.46 -1.29
C GLY A 238 -6.33 -10.97 -1.55
N ALA A 239 -7.50 -11.61 -1.59
CA ALA A 239 -7.64 -13.03 -1.90
C ALA A 239 -7.14 -13.36 -3.33
N LEU A 240 -7.55 -12.59 -4.34
CA LEU A 240 -7.10 -12.78 -5.72
C LEU A 240 -5.59 -12.63 -5.86
N ARG A 241 -5.00 -11.58 -5.29
CA ARG A 241 -3.54 -11.37 -5.33
C ARG A 241 -2.79 -12.54 -4.68
N THR A 242 -3.33 -13.08 -3.59
CA THR A 242 -2.73 -14.22 -2.90
C THR A 242 -2.80 -15.47 -3.77
N LEU A 243 -3.95 -15.78 -4.39
CA LEU A 243 -4.10 -16.92 -5.29
C LEU A 243 -3.24 -16.79 -6.57
N VAL A 244 -3.09 -15.58 -7.11
CA VAL A 244 -2.15 -15.27 -8.21
C VAL A 244 -0.72 -15.60 -7.79
N ALA A 245 -0.31 -15.15 -6.61
CA ALA A 245 1.04 -15.40 -6.09
C ALA A 245 1.28 -16.89 -5.76
N MET A 246 0.25 -17.62 -5.34
CA MET A 246 0.25 -19.08 -5.22
C MET A 246 0.28 -19.81 -6.56
N ARG A 247 -0.11 -19.12 -7.65
CA ARG A 247 -0.36 -19.72 -8.98
C ARG A 247 -1.32 -20.90 -8.91
N LEU A 248 -2.35 -20.79 -8.06
CA LEU A 248 -3.28 -21.87 -7.76
C LEU A 248 -4.70 -21.32 -7.71
N LEU A 249 -5.58 -21.89 -8.54
CA LEU A 249 -7.01 -21.60 -8.55
C LEU A 249 -7.76 -22.87 -8.12
N PRO A 250 -8.32 -22.92 -6.90
CA PRO A 250 -9.19 -24.01 -6.50
C PRO A 250 -10.41 -24.12 -7.42
N GLU A 251 -10.74 -25.33 -7.87
CA GLU A 251 -11.83 -25.58 -8.83
C GLU A 251 -13.17 -24.98 -8.37
N GLY A 252 -13.49 -25.09 -7.07
CA GLY A 252 -14.72 -24.53 -6.51
C GLY A 252 -14.85 -23.00 -6.62
N ALA A 253 -13.74 -22.28 -6.85
CA ALA A 253 -13.73 -20.84 -6.99
C ALA A 253 -13.62 -20.33 -8.43
N ARG A 254 -13.34 -21.21 -9.41
CA ARG A 254 -13.23 -20.84 -10.82
C ARG A 254 -14.45 -20.07 -11.33
N PRO A 255 -15.71 -20.50 -11.08
CA PRO A 255 -16.88 -19.74 -11.54
C PRO A 255 -16.97 -18.32 -10.97
N ALA A 256 -16.51 -18.13 -9.72
CA ALA A 256 -16.48 -16.81 -9.10
C ALA A 256 -15.42 -15.91 -9.73
N VAL A 257 -14.22 -16.45 -10.01
CA VAL A 257 -13.13 -15.70 -10.66
C VAL A 257 -13.51 -15.31 -12.09
N GLU A 258 -14.10 -16.22 -12.86
CA GLU A 258 -14.63 -15.94 -14.21
C GLU A 258 -15.67 -14.83 -14.18
N HIS A 259 -16.62 -14.91 -13.24
CA HIS A 259 -17.63 -13.87 -13.06
C HIS A 259 -17.00 -12.52 -12.72
N ILE A 260 -16.01 -12.47 -11.82
CA ILE A 260 -15.30 -11.25 -11.47
C ILE A 260 -14.57 -10.68 -12.71
N ALA A 261 -13.86 -11.51 -13.46
CA ALA A 261 -13.10 -11.09 -14.64
C ALA A 261 -13.99 -10.50 -15.75
N ALA A 262 -15.18 -11.08 -15.94
CA ALA A 262 -16.18 -10.69 -16.93
C ALA A 262 -17.15 -9.60 -16.44
N SER A 263 -17.19 -9.31 -15.14
CA SER A 263 -18.14 -8.37 -14.54
C SER A 263 -18.10 -6.99 -15.24
N PRO A 264 -19.25 -6.38 -15.57
CA PRO A 264 -19.29 -5.00 -16.00
C PRO A 264 -18.80 -4.09 -14.87
N ARG A 265 -18.26 -2.92 -15.22
CA ARG A 265 -17.76 -1.97 -14.22
C ARG A 265 -18.90 -1.60 -13.26
N ARG A 266 -18.75 -1.93 -11.99
CA ARG A 266 -19.72 -1.57 -10.96
C ARG A 266 -19.51 -0.12 -10.51
N VAL A 267 -20.62 0.57 -10.24
CA VAL A 267 -20.61 1.88 -9.58
C VAL A 267 -20.33 1.63 -8.11
N VAL A 268 -19.22 2.16 -7.61
CA VAL A 268 -18.85 2.07 -6.19
C VAL A 268 -19.29 3.35 -5.49
N GLY A 269 -20.26 3.25 -4.58
CA GLY A 269 -20.62 4.34 -3.69
C GLY A 269 -19.52 4.56 -2.64
N GLY A 270 -19.19 5.80 -2.33
CA GLY A 270 -18.25 6.14 -1.26
C GLY A 270 -16.77 5.89 -1.57
N PHE A 271 -16.40 5.62 -2.83
CA PHE A 271 -14.99 5.58 -3.21
C PHE A 271 -14.42 7.00 -3.18
N LEU A 272 -13.48 7.24 -2.27
CA LEU A 272 -12.72 8.48 -2.23
C LEU A 272 -11.87 8.55 -3.49
N CYS A 273 -12.00 9.62 -4.28
CA CYS A 273 -11.08 9.87 -5.39
C CYS A 273 -9.72 10.37 -4.87
N ASP A 274 -9.11 9.62 -3.96
CA ASP A 274 -7.79 9.87 -3.36
C ASP A 274 -6.62 9.62 -4.35
N GLY A 275 -6.96 9.30 -5.59
CA GLY A 275 -6.05 8.95 -6.66
C GLY A 275 -5.99 7.46 -6.91
N SER A 276 -6.16 6.57 -5.93
CA SER A 276 -5.97 5.14 -6.15
C SER A 276 -6.77 4.59 -7.35
N PRO A 277 -6.20 3.67 -8.18
CA PRO A 277 -6.90 3.12 -9.32
C PRO A 277 -8.18 2.45 -8.85
N HIS A 278 -9.28 2.65 -9.59
CA HIS A 278 -10.60 2.18 -9.18
C HIS A 278 -10.53 0.69 -8.80
N PRO A 279 -10.99 0.29 -7.59
CA PRO A 279 -10.70 -1.02 -7.03
C PRO A 279 -11.24 -2.17 -7.88
N ASP A 280 -12.37 -1.94 -8.56
CA ASP A 280 -12.92 -2.89 -9.56
C ASP A 280 -11.94 -3.20 -10.72
N LEU A 281 -11.15 -2.22 -11.18
CA LEU A 281 -10.14 -2.46 -12.22
C LEU A 281 -9.01 -3.34 -11.70
N ALA A 282 -8.54 -3.09 -10.48
CA ALA A 282 -7.50 -3.90 -9.84
C ALA A 282 -7.98 -5.34 -9.62
N VAL A 283 -9.20 -5.51 -9.11
CA VAL A 283 -9.84 -6.82 -8.90
C VAL A 283 -9.99 -7.59 -10.21
N ARG A 284 -10.50 -6.95 -11.27
CA ARG A 284 -10.67 -7.58 -12.59
C ARG A 284 -9.35 -7.96 -13.23
N ARG A 285 -8.32 -7.11 -13.10
CA ARG A 285 -6.97 -7.40 -13.60
C ARG A 285 -6.42 -8.65 -12.91
N ALA A 286 -6.47 -8.70 -11.57
CA ALA A 286 -5.99 -9.84 -10.80
C ALA A 286 -6.75 -11.14 -11.14
N ALA A 287 -8.08 -11.07 -11.34
CA ALA A 287 -8.88 -12.22 -11.73
C ALA A 287 -8.50 -12.78 -13.12
N ARG A 288 -8.29 -11.90 -14.11
CA ARG A 288 -7.85 -12.31 -15.45
C ARG A 288 -6.45 -12.92 -15.44
N GLU A 289 -5.55 -12.33 -14.67
CA GLU A 289 -4.20 -12.85 -14.48
C GLU A 289 -4.23 -14.25 -13.87
N LEU A 290 -5.04 -14.47 -12.83
CA LEU A 290 -5.20 -15.79 -12.22
C LEU A 290 -5.71 -16.84 -13.20
N LEU A 291 -6.73 -16.50 -14.00
CA LEU A 291 -7.27 -17.41 -15.02
C LEU A 291 -6.24 -17.73 -16.10
N ALA A 292 -5.46 -16.74 -16.55
CA ALA A 292 -4.41 -16.95 -17.54
C ALA A 292 -3.25 -17.84 -17.04
N LEU A 293 -3.00 -17.86 -15.73
CA LEU A 293 -1.96 -18.69 -15.11
C LEU A 293 -2.42 -20.14 -14.86
N THR A 294 -3.73 -20.41 -14.86
CA THR A 294 -4.34 -21.66 -14.37
C THR A 294 -5.38 -22.28 -15.32
N GLY A 295 -5.50 -21.75 -16.53
CA GLY A 295 -6.32 -22.26 -17.64
C GLY A 295 -5.43 -22.78 -18.76
#